data_AF-A0A2X3C4T5-F1
#
_entry.id   AF-A0A2X3C4T5-F1
#
_cell.length_a   1.000
_cell.length_b   1.000
_cell.length_c   1.000
_cell.angle_alpha   90.00
_cell.angle_beta   90.00
_cell.angle_gamma   90.00
#
_symmetry.space_group_name_H-M   'P 1'
#
loop_
_entity.id
_entity.type
_entity.pdbx_description
1 polymer ?
#
loop_
_entity_poly.entity_id
_entity_poly.type
_entity_poly.pdbx_seq_one_letter_code
_entity_poly.pdbx_strand_id
1 'polypeptide(L)'
;MKETPNATWPVHAVITNSTYDGLLYNTDFIKKTLDVKSIHFDSAWVPYTNFSPIYEGKCGMSGGRVEGKVIYETQSTHKLLAAFSQASMIHVKGDVNEETFNEAYMMHTTTSPHYGIVASTETAAAMMKGNAGKRLIDGSIERSIKFRKEIKRLKGESDGWFFDVWQPEHIDGPECWPLRFRQRMARFSKTSITNTCTSTRSKSRC
;
A
#
# COMPACT_ATOMS: atom_id res chain seq x y z
N MET A 1 3.46 -30.63 0.88
CA MET A 1 3.54 -31.28 2.21
C MET A 1 4.29 -32.61 2.22
N LYS A 2 4.60 -33.26 1.08
CA LYS A 2 5.44 -34.49 1.07
C LYS A 2 6.95 -34.23 1.27
N GLU A 3 7.40 -32.99 1.16
CA GLU A 3 8.85 -32.64 1.16
C GLU A 3 9.35 -32.03 2.48
N THR A 4 8.48 -31.81 3.46
CA THR A 4 8.84 -31.20 4.76
C THR A 4 8.07 -31.88 5.89
N PRO A 5 8.68 -32.87 6.59
CA PRO A 5 8.07 -33.52 7.74
C PRO A 5 7.67 -32.48 8.79
N ASN A 6 6.47 -32.61 9.37
CA ASN A 6 5.88 -31.70 10.37
C ASN A 6 5.43 -30.31 9.87
N ALA A 7 5.49 -30.02 8.57
CA ALA A 7 4.92 -28.78 8.05
C ALA A 7 3.39 -28.75 8.24
N THR A 8 2.90 -27.73 8.94
CA THR A 8 1.48 -27.44 9.11
C THR A 8 1.05 -26.30 8.18
N TRP A 9 -0.25 -26.04 8.13
CA TRP A 9 -0.77 -24.93 7.35
C TRP A 9 -0.32 -23.58 7.96
N PRO A 10 0.08 -22.58 7.15
CA PRO A 10 0.51 -21.27 7.65
C PRO A 10 -0.57 -20.61 8.50
N VAL A 11 -0.19 -20.17 9.70
CA VAL A 11 -1.09 -19.45 10.62
C VAL A 11 -0.97 -17.92 10.50
N HIS A 12 0.10 -17.44 9.87
CA HIS A 12 0.42 -16.04 9.65
C HIS A 12 1.09 -15.86 8.28
N ALA A 13 0.75 -14.79 7.56
CA ALA A 13 1.36 -14.44 6.29
C ALA A 13 1.76 -12.97 6.29
N VAL A 14 2.99 -12.68 5.87
CA VAL A 14 3.52 -11.32 5.73
C VAL A 14 3.70 -11.00 4.24
N ILE A 15 3.18 -9.86 3.80
CA ILE A 15 3.24 -9.40 2.42
C ILE A 15 3.68 -7.94 2.41
N THR A 16 4.82 -7.63 1.80
CA THR A 16 5.23 -6.23 1.60
C THR A 16 4.35 -5.58 0.54
N ASN A 17 3.57 -4.56 0.94
CA ASN A 17 2.69 -3.81 0.04
C ASN A 17 2.73 -2.31 0.37
N SER A 18 3.18 -1.45 -0.53
CA SER A 18 3.68 -1.73 -1.90
C SER A 18 5.05 -2.42 -1.91
N THR A 19 5.49 -2.86 -3.09
CA THR A 19 6.93 -3.08 -3.32
C THR A 19 7.71 -1.77 -3.15
N TYR A 20 9.05 -1.86 -3.05
CA TYR A 20 9.91 -0.68 -2.95
C TYR A 20 9.72 0.29 -4.12
N ASP A 21 9.60 -0.22 -5.35
CA ASP A 21 9.39 0.60 -6.57
C ASP A 21 7.94 1.06 -6.77
N GLY A 22 7.06 0.87 -5.79
CA GLY A 22 5.70 1.41 -5.79
C GLY A 22 4.66 0.56 -6.51
N LEU A 23 4.86 -0.77 -6.63
CA LEU A 23 3.81 -1.67 -7.11
C LEU A 23 2.86 -2.04 -5.98
N LEU A 24 1.59 -1.69 -6.16
CA LEU A 24 0.51 -1.99 -5.22
C LEU A 24 -0.22 -3.27 -5.61
N TYR A 25 -0.56 -4.08 -4.62
CA TYR A 25 -1.37 -5.29 -4.82
C TYR A 25 -2.87 -4.97 -4.79
N ASN A 26 -3.66 -5.82 -5.45
CA ASN A 26 -5.11 -5.90 -5.18
C ASN A 26 -5.31 -6.63 -3.84
N THR A 27 -5.46 -5.86 -2.77
CA THR A 27 -5.59 -6.43 -1.41
C THR A 27 -6.93 -7.11 -1.18
N ASP A 28 -7.98 -6.73 -1.91
CA ASP A 28 -9.28 -7.42 -1.83
C ASP A 28 -9.16 -8.84 -2.38
N PHE A 29 -8.43 -9.02 -3.48
CA PHE A 29 -8.10 -10.35 -4.01
C PHE A 29 -7.30 -11.17 -2.98
N ILE A 30 -6.29 -10.58 -2.33
CA ILE A 30 -5.48 -11.27 -1.32
C ILE A 30 -6.35 -11.67 -0.12
N LYS A 31 -7.12 -10.73 0.46
CA LYS A 31 -8.02 -10.98 1.59
C LYS A 31 -9.03 -12.08 1.29
N LYS A 32 -9.54 -12.14 0.05
CA LYS A 32 -10.49 -13.17 -0.40
C LYS A 32 -9.83 -14.53 -0.64
N THR A 33 -8.64 -14.56 -1.21
CA THR A 33 -8.06 -15.78 -1.79
C THR A 33 -7.06 -16.47 -0.87
N LEU A 34 -6.30 -15.70 -0.08
CA LEU A 34 -5.29 -16.25 0.82
C LEU A 34 -5.96 -16.80 2.08
N ASP A 35 -6.04 -18.12 2.18
CA ASP A 35 -6.69 -18.81 3.31
C ASP A 35 -5.79 -18.89 4.55
N VAL A 36 -5.42 -17.72 5.10
CA VAL A 36 -4.63 -17.60 6.34
C VAL A 36 -5.37 -16.67 7.29
N LYS A 37 -5.51 -17.08 8.56
CA LYS A 37 -6.27 -16.34 9.58
C LYS A 37 -5.63 -15.02 10.01
N SER A 38 -4.33 -14.83 9.78
CA SER A 38 -3.59 -13.63 10.16
C SER A 38 -2.76 -13.15 8.97
N ILE A 39 -3.09 -11.98 8.43
CA ILE A 39 -2.42 -11.41 7.26
C ILE A 39 -1.84 -10.06 7.64
N HIS A 40 -0.53 -9.91 7.55
CA HIS A 40 0.19 -8.68 7.84
C HIS A 40 0.73 -8.08 6.55
N PHE A 41 0.25 -6.89 6.22
CA PHE A 41 0.83 -6.08 5.17
C PHE A 41 1.94 -5.21 5.76
N ASP A 42 3.19 -5.45 5.35
CA ASP A 42 4.26 -4.50 5.60
C ASP A 42 4.08 -3.32 4.65
N SER A 43 3.46 -2.26 5.17
CA SER A 43 3.04 -1.06 4.46
C SER A 43 3.90 0.15 4.82
N ALA A 44 5.17 -0.08 5.15
CA ALA A 44 6.10 0.96 5.52
C ALA A 44 6.25 2.08 4.46
N TRP A 45 6.06 1.75 3.17
CA TRP A 45 6.19 2.68 2.04
C TRP A 45 4.87 3.36 1.64
N VAL A 46 3.75 3.04 2.27
CA VAL A 46 2.43 3.53 1.83
C VAL A 46 1.52 4.01 2.99
N PRO A 47 2.05 4.77 3.99
CA PRO A 47 1.27 5.25 5.13
C PRO A 47 0.14 6.24 4.75
N TYR A 48 0.12 6.71 3.51
CA TYR A 48 -0.81 7.73 3.01
C TYR A 48 -2.06 7.15 2.30
N THR A 49 -2.16 5.82 2.19
CA THR A 49 -3.18 5.16 1.35
C THR A 49 -4.62 5.43 1.77
N ASN A 50 -4.89 5.75 3.03
CA ASN A 50 -6.23 6.07 3.50
C ASN A 50 -6.72 7.48 3.08
N PHE A 51 -5.85 8.33 2.53
CA PHE A 51 -6.14 9.75 2.31
C PHE A 51 -6.39 10.11 0.84
N SER A 52 -6.38 9.13 -0.08
CA SER A 52 -6.77 9.36 -1.49
C SER A 52 -7.52 8.15 -2.06
N PRO A 53 -8.63 8.37 -2.78
CA PRO A 53 -9.47 7.28 -3.30
C PRO A 53 -8.75 6.40 -4.34
N ILE A 54 -7.66 6.88 -4.95
CA ILE A 54 -6.91 6.08 -5.93
C ILE A 54 -6.31 4.81 -5.31
N TYR A 55 -6.15 4.76 -3.98
CA TYR A 55 -5.60 3.62 -3.25
C TYR A 55 -6.65 2.66 -2.70
N GLU A 56 -7.95 2.92 -2.91
CA GLU A 56 -9.01 2.00 -2.51
C GLU A 56 -8.82 0.61 -3.14
N GLY A 57 -9.02 -0.44 -2.34
CA GLY A 57 -8.75 -1.84 -2.67
C GLY A 57 -7.26 -2.23 -2.71
N LYS A 58 -6.34 -1.28 -2.47
CA LYS A 58 -4.89 -1.46 -2.67
C LYS A 58 -4.07 -1.40 -1.37
N CYS A 59 -4.72 -1.25 -0.23
CA CYS A 59 -4.11 -1.33 1.10
C CYS A 59 -4.85 -2.30 2.04
N GLY A 60 -4.13 -2.87 3.01
CA GLY A 60 -4.66 -3.78 4.02
C GLY A 60 -5.84 -3.18 4.79
N MET A 61 -5.80 -1.89 5.12
CA MET A 61 -6.88 -1.20 5.84
C MET A 61 -8.09 -0.85 4.96
N SER A 62 -7.99 -0.92 3.63
CA SER A 62 -9.13 -0.72 2.72
C SER A 62 -10.28 -1.71 3.01
N GLY A 63 -11.51 -1.22 2.86
CA GLY A 63 -12.75 -1.98 3.07
C GLY A 63 -13.05 -2.30 4.53
N GLY A 64 -14.00 -3.20 4.77
CA GLY A 64 -14.42 -3.61 6.10
C GLY A 64 -13.54 -4.69 6.74
N ARG A 65 -14.01 -5.19 7.90
CA ARG A 65 -13.46 -6.38 8.55
C ARG A 65 -13.61 -7.61 7.63
N VAL A 66 -12.66 -8.53 7.69
CA VAL A 66 -12.72 -9.82 6.98
C VAL A 66 -13.06 -10.91 7.99
N GLU A 67 -14.14 -11.65 7.76
CA GLU A 67 -14.58 -12.72 8.66
C GLU A 67 -13.50 -13.80 8.81
N GLY A 68 -13.31 -14.28 10.04
CA GLY A 68 -12.30 -15.30 10.35
C GLY A 68 -10.84 -14.87 10.20
N LYS A 69 -10.57 -13.59 9.88
CA LYS A 69 -9.22 -13.07 9.69
C LYS A 69 -8.93 -11.82 10.52
N VAL A 70 -7.68 -11.66 10.91
CA VAL A 70 -7.11 -10.41 11.40
C VAL A 70 -6.13 -9.87 10.36
N ILE A 71 -6.28 -8.58 10.03
CA ILE A 71 -5.44 -7.87 9.07
C ILE A 71 -4.59 -6.84 9.82
N TYR A 72 -3.29 -6.87 9.61
CA TYR A 72 -2.35 -5.88 10.14
C TYR A 72 -1.79 -5.01 9.02
N GLU A 73 -1.55 -3.74 9.32
CA GLU A 73 -0.61 -2.90 8.59
C GLU A 73 0.45 -2.35 9.54
N THR A 74 1.72 -2.49 9.19
CA THR A 74 2.80 -1.74 9.83
C THR A 74 3.24 -0.61 8.91
N GLN A 75 3.21 0.61 9.42
CA GLN A 75 3.51 1.82 8.64
C GLN A 75 4.63 2.60 9.30
N SER A 76 5.70 2.87 8.57
CA SER A 76 6.74 3.81 9.02
C SER A 76 6.27 5.24 8.74
N THR A 77 5.58 5.86 9.70
CA THR A 77 5.06 7.23 9.61
C THR A 77 6.14 8.20 9.13
N HIS A 78 7.36 8.05 9.65
CA HIS A 78 8.50 8.91 9.32
C HIS A 78 9.09 8.76 7.91
N LYS A 79 8.67 7.75 7.12
CA LYS A 79 9.21 7.56 5.76
C LYS A 79 8.55 8.50 4.75
N LEU A 80 7.23 8.51 4.74
CA LEU A 80 6.43 9.18 3.71
C LEU A 80 5.26 10.01 4.26
N LEU A 81 5.19 10.19 5.59
CA LEU A 81 4.47 11.27 6.26
C LEU A 81 5.46 12.13 7.05
N ALA A 82 4.95 13.16 7.74
CA ALA A 82 5.76 14.09 8.52
C ALA A 82 5.78 13.69 10.02
N ALA A 83 6.72 12.83 10.40
CA ALA A 83 6.98 12.45 11.79
C ALA A 83 8.49 12.25 12.03
N PHE A 84 8.93 12.24 13.29
CA PHE A 84 10.34 11.99 13.60
C PHE A 84 10.76 10.55 13.28
N SER A 85 12.04 10.35 12.96
CA SER A 85 12.63 9.01 12.82
C SER A 85 12.24 8.10 13.99
N GLN A 86 12.02 6.82 13.70
CA GLN A 86 11.46 5.80 14.61
C GLN A 86 9.94 5.86 14.84
N ALA A 87 9.23 6.93 14.43
CA ALA A 87 7.77 6.99 14.49
C ALA A 87 7.13 5.97 13.53
N SER A 88 6.36 5.04 14.09
CA SER A 88 5.69 3.95 13.37
C SER A 88 4.29 3.71 13.93
N MET A 89 3.41 3.10 13.14
CA MET A 89 2.05 2.72 13.55
C MET A 89 1.78 1.25 13.22
N ILE A 90 1.06 0.57 14.11
CA ILE A 90 0.46 -0.74 13.85
C ILE A 90 -1.05 -0.52 13.77
N HIS A 91 -1.64 -0.78 12.61
CA HIS A 91 -3.08 -0.76 12.42
C HIS A 91 -3.62 -2.17 12.41
N VAL A 92 -4.69 -2.42 13.16
CA VAL A 92 -5.33 -3.73 13.29
C VAL A 92 -6.77 -3.64 12.80
N LYS A 93 -7.18 -4.58 11.94
CA LYS A 93 -8.57 -4.76 11.51
C LYS A 93 -8.99 -6.22 11.66
N GLY A 94 -9.82 -6.46 12.68
CA GLY A 94 -10.20 -7.79 13.14
C GLY A 94 -10.04 -7.88 14.66
N ASP A 95 -10.22 -9.07 15.21
CA ASP A 95 -10.10 -9.29 16.65
C ASP A 95 -8.69 -9.80 16.98
N VAL A 96 -8.13 -9.26 18.05
CA VAL A 96 -6.90 -9.74 18.69
C VAL A 96 -7.18 -9.97 20.17
N ASN A 97 -6.43 -10.87 20.80
CA ASN A 97 -6.40 -10.91 22.26
C ASN A 97 -5.58 -9.70 22.73
N GLU A 98 -6.25 -8.70 23.29
CA GLU A 98 -5.65 -7.41 23.65
C GLU A 98 -4.53 -7.56 24.68
N GLU A 99 -4.72 -8.39 25.71
CA GLU A 99 -3.70 -8.64 26.74
C GLU A 99 -2.45 -9.26 26.13
N THR A 100 -2.60 -10.32 25.32
CA THR A 100 -1.48 -11.00 24.65
C THR A 100 -0.79 -10.08 23.65
N PHE A 101 -1.54 -9.26 22.92
CA PHE A 101 -0.99 -8.30 21.98
C PHE A 101 -0.22 -7.18 22.71
N ASN A 102 -0.74 -6.71 23.85
CA ASN A 102 -0.09 -5.71 24.68
C ASN A 102 1.20 -6.25 25.33
N GLU A 103 1.21 -7.51 25.78
CA GLU A 103 2.44 -8.17 26.22
C GLU A 103 3.50 -8.18 25.11
N ALA A 104 3.12 -8.55 23.89
CA ALA A 104 4.02 -8.50 22.73
C ALA A 104 4.50 -7.08 22.40
N TYR A 105 3.62 -6.09 22.54
CA TYR A 105 3.96 -4.68 22.36
C TYR A 105 4.98 -4.20 23.41
N MET A 106 4.77 -4.54 24.69
CA MET A 106 5.64 -4.17 25.80
C MET A 106 7.00 -4.88 25.73
N MET A 107 7.08 -6.11 25.20
CA MET A 107 8.35 -6.82 25.00
C MET A 107 9.33 -6.06 24.06
N HIS A 108 8.82 -5.22 23.16
CA HIS A 108 9.63 -4.50 22.17
C HIS A 108 9.65 -2.98 22.38
N THR A 109 8.87 -2.46 23.34
CA THR A 109 8.77 -1.03 23.61
C THR A 109 9.54 -0.70 24.88
N THR A 110 10.43 0.31 24.80
CA THR A 110 11.15 0.78 25.99
C THR A 110 10.19 1.27 27.08
N THR A 111 10.54 1.05 28.34
CA THR A 111 9.77 1.54 29.50
C THR A 111 9.81 3.07 29.64
N SER A 112 10.72 3.74 28.92
CA SER A 112 10.88 5.20 28.90
C SER A 112 10.82 5.72 27.46
N PRO A 113 9.64 5.80 26.84
CA PRO A 113 9.51 6.23 25.45
C PRO A 113 9.82 7.72 25.27
N HIS A 114 10.30 8.09 24.08
CA HIS A 114 10.57 9.49 23.75
C HIS A 114 9.27 10.22 23.36
N TYR A 115 8.76 11.08 24.24
CA TYR A 115 7.46 11.74 24.07
C TYR A 115 7.37 12.62 22.81
N GLY A 116 8.48 13.20 22.35
CA GLY A 116 8.49 13.93 21.08
C GLY A 116 8.20 13.03 19.87
N ILE A 117 8.62 11.75 19.90
CA ILE A 117 8.35 10.80 18.81
C ILE A 117 6.87 10.41 18.86
N VAL A 118 6.34 10.15 20.05
CA VAL A 118 4.91 9.89 20.28
C VAL A 118 4.06 11.06 19.76
N ALA A 119 4.36 12.29 20.18
CA ALA A 119 3.65 13.49 19.73
C ALA A 119 3.76 13.72 18.22
N SER A 120 4.92 13.47 17.61
CA SER A 120 5.07 13.58 16.15
C SER A 120 4.23 12.55 15.38
N THR A 121 4.05 11.35 15.96
CA THR A 121 3.23 10.28 15.39
C THR A 121 1.75 10.70 15.37
N GLU A 122 1.25 11.25 16.47
CA GLU A 122 -0.12 11.79 16.57
C GLU A 122 -0.30 13.04 15.70
N THR A 123 0.68 13.94 15.68
CA THR A 123 0.64 15.15 14.85
C THR A 123 0.55 14.80 13.36
N ALA A 124 1.28 13.78 12.90
CA ALA A 124 1.16 13.29 11.52
C ALA A 124 -0.27 12.81 11.18
N ALA A 125 -0.94 12.13 12.12
CA ALA A 125 -2.34 11.74 11.96
C ALA A 125 -3.26 12.98 11.89
N ALA A 126 -3.02 13.99 12.73
CA ALA A 126 -3.76 15.24 12.71
C ALA A 126 -3.57 16.02 11.39
N MET A 127 -2.35 16.07 10.85
CA MET A 127 -2.05 16.68 9.55
C MET A 127 -2.82 16.00 8.41
N MET A 128 -3.04 14.69 8.51
CA MET A 128 -3.78 13.92 7.50
C MET A 128 -5.31 13.91 7.71
N LYS A 129 -5.81 14.56 8.76
CA LYS A 129 -7.25 14.53 9.09
C LYS A 129 -8.07 15.35 8.08
N GLY A 130 -9.13 14.73 7.57
CA GLY A 130 -10.16 15.39 6.77
C GLY A 130 -9.65 15.95 5.44
N ASN A 131 -10.20 17.10 5.03
CA ASN A 131 -9.89 17.70 3.72
C ASN A 131 -8.45 18.21 3.61
N ALA A 132 -7.80 18.55 4.72
CA ALA A 132 -6.39 18.96 4.72
C ALA A 132 -5.48 17.82 4.26
N GLY A 133 -5.64 16.63 4.85
CA GLY A 133 -4.90 15.44 4.44
C GLY A 133 -5.12 15.05 2.98
N LYS A 134 -6.38 15.07 2.52
CA LYS A 134 -6.71 14.82 1.11
C LYS A 134 -5.95 15.75 0.18
N ARG A 135 -5.98 17.07 0.44
CA ARG A 135 -5.27 18.07 -0.37
C ARG A 135 -3.75 17.90 -0.34
N LEU A 136 -3.18 17.49 0.79
CA LEU A 136 -1.74 17.23 0.90
C LEU A 136 -1.32 16.07 -0.01
N ILE A 137 -2.08 14.97 0.01
CA ILE A 137 -1.81 13.78 -0.81
C ILE A 137 -2.11 14.06 -2.29
N ASP A 138 -3.25 14.66 -2.61
CA ASP A 138 -3.62 15.02 -3.99
C ASP A 138 -2.58 15.96 -4.61
N GLY A 139 -2.11 16.97 -3.87
CA GLY A 139 -1.05 17.85 -4.36
C GLY A 139 0.28 17.13 -4.60
N SER A 140 0.60 16.10 -3.79
CA SER A 140 1.77 15.25 -4.03
C SER A 140 1.62 14.41 -5.31
N ILE A 141 0.45 13.80 -5.49
CA ILE A 141 0.09 13.01 -6.67
C ILE A 141 0.17 13.88 -7.94
N GLU A 142 -0.45 15.06 -7.93
CA GLU A 142 -0.43 16.01 -9.04
C GLU A 142 0.99 16.41 -9.44
N ARG A 143 1.84 16.76 -8.47
CA ARG A 143 3.25 17.10 -8.73
C ARG A 143 4.02 15.91 -9.30
N SER A 144 3.78 14.70 -8.79
CA SER A 144 4.44 13.50 -9.30
C SER A 144 4.06 13.21 -10.75
N ILE A 145 2.78 13.35 -11.12
CA ILE A 145 2.27 13.17 -12.48
C ILE A 145 2.80 14.27 -13.40
N LYS A 146 2.82 15.53 -12.94
CA LYS A 146 3.38 16.65 -13.70
C LYS A 146 4.86 16.40 -14.02
N PHE A 147 5.65 15.97 -13.05
CA PHE A 147 7.06 15.64 -13.26
C PHE A 147 7.24 14.51 -14.27
N ARG A 148 6.43 13.45 -14.17
CA ARG A 148 6.41 12.34 -15.13
C ARG A 148 6.14 12.80 -16.56
N LYS A 149 5.15 13.67 -16.75
CA LYS A 149 4.82 14.26 -18.06
C LYS A 149 5.95 15.15 -18.58
N GLU A 150 6.60 15.90 -17.70
CA GLU A 150 7.71 16.78 -18.04
C GLU A 150 8.94 16.02 -18.54
N ILE A 151 9.30 14.90 -17.91
CA ILE A 151 10.38 14.03 -18.41
C ILE A 151 10.05 13.49 -19.80
N LYS A 152 8.79 13.10 -20.06
CA LYS A 152 8.37 12.64 -21.40
C LYS A 152 8.39 13.76 -22.44
N ARG A 153 8.00 14.98 -22.07
CA ARG A 153 8.06 16.17 -22.93
C ARG A 153 9.51 16.47 -23.31
N LEU A 154 10.39 16.60 -22.32
CA LEU A 154 11.82 16.87 -22.53
C LEU A 154 12.49 15.75 -23.35
N LYS A 155 12.12 14.48 -23.14
CA LYS A 155 12.59 13.38 -23.96
C LYS A 155 12.23 13.55 -25.45
N GLY A 156 11.04 14.08 -25.75
CA GLY A 156 10.59 14.31 -27.13
C GLY A 156 11.22 15.55 -27.79
N GLU A 157 11.65 16.53 -26.99
CA GLU A 157 12.27 17.77 -27.46
C GLU A 157 13.81 17.75 -27.48
N SER A 158 14.43 16.79 -26.78
CA SER A 158 15.88 16.68 -26.71
C SER A 158 16.45 15.93 -27.90
N ASP A 159 17.55 16.45 -28.46
CA ASP A 159 18.33 15.74 -29.47
C ASP A 159 19.20 14.66 -28.82
N GLY A 160 19.10 13.41 -29.30
CA GLY A 160 19.92 12.29 -28.84
C GLY A 160 19.32 11.50 -27.67
N TRP A 161 20.16 11.01 -26.75
CA TRP A 161 19.69 10.20 -25.64
C TRP A 161 19.09 11.08 -24.54
N PHE A 162 18.03 10.59 -23.89
CA PHE A 162 17.44 11.25 -22.72
C PHE A 162 16.91 10.24 -21.71
N PHE A 163 16.73 10.67 -20.47
CA PHE A 163 16.09 9.86 -19.42
C PHE A 163 14.69 9.43 -19.83
N ASP A 164 14.25 8.28 -19.31
CA ASP A 164 12.89 7.83 -19.47
C ASP A 164 12.29 7.44 -18.12
N VAL A 165 10.96 7.40 -18.06
CA VAL A 165 10.22 7.04 -16.88
C VAL A 165 9.64 5.64 -17.04
N TRP A 166 9.83 4.80 -16.02
CA TRP A 166 9.11 3.54 -15.88
C TRP A 166 7.64 3.84 -15.54
N GLN A 167 6.80 3.92 -16.58
CA GLN A 167 5.34 4.12 -16.51
C GLN A 167 4.63 3.65 -17.80
N PRO A 168 3.29 3.49 -17.78
CA PRO A 168 2.51 3.28 -19.00
C PRO A 168 2.73 4.38 -20.05
N GLU A 169 2.44 4.06 -21.32
CA GLU A 169 2.57 5.03 -22.43
C GLU A 169 1.66 6.25 -22.25
N HIS A 170 0.45 6.05 -21.72
CA HIS A 170 -0.53 7.09 -21.44
C HIS A 170 -0.85 7.13 -19.93
N ILE A 171 -0.87 8.35 -19.36
CA ILE A 171 -1.12 8.61 -17.94
C ILE A 171 -2.16 9.75 -17.79
N ASP A 172 -3.39 9.45 -18.21
CA ASP A 172 -4.45 10.44 -18.49
C ASP A 172 -5.16 10.99 -17.25
N GLY A 173 -4.66 10.71 -16.05
CA GLY A 173 -5.21 11.24 -14.80
C GLY A 173 -4.56 10.63 -13.55
N PRO A 174 -4.97 11.10 -12.37
CA PRO A 174 -4.54 10.54 -11.09
C PRO A 174 -5.23 9.20 -10.84
N GLU A 175 -4.49 8.12 -11.08
CA GLU A 175 -4.86 6.76 -10.67
C GLU A 175 -3.61 5.93 -10.39
N CYS A 176 -3.78 4.82 -9.66
CA CYS A 176 -2.75 3.79 -9.63
C CYS A 176 -2.87 2.95 -10.90
N TRP A 177 -2.10 3.29 -11.94
CA TRP A 177 -2.26 2.68 -13.25
C TRP A 177 -2.06 1.15 -13.21
N PRO A 178 -3.03 0.36 -13.70
CA PRO A 178 -2.93 -1.09 -13.67
C PRO A 178 -1.86 -1.58 -14.64
N LEU A 179 -0.98 -2.46 -14.17
CA LEU A 179 -0.03 -3.16 -15.03
C LEU A 179 -0.79 -4.17 -15.90
N ARG A 180 -0.73 -3.97 -17.22
CA ARG A 180 -1.37 -4.86 -18.20
C ARG A 180 -0.31 -5.68 -18.92
N PHE A 181 -0.59 -6.97 -19.12
CA PHE A 181 0.33 -7.91 -19.79
C PHE A 181 0.86 -7.43 -21.16
N ARG A 182 0.05 -6.67 -21.93
CA ARG A 182 0.44 -6.17 -23.26
C ARG A 182 1.29 -4.88 -23.22
N GLN A 183 1.58 -4.31 -22.05
CA GLN A 183 2.43 -3.12 -21.96
C GLN A 183 3.91 -3.53 -22.03
N ARG A 184 4.61 -3.10 -23.09
CA ARG A 184 6.05 -3.37 -23.31
C ARG A 184 6.94 -2.97 -22.13
N MET A 185 6.54 -1.94 -21.39
CA MET A 185 7.32 -1.34 -20.30
C MET A 185 7.39 -2.22 -19.03
N ALA A 186 6.40 -3.09 -18.81
CA ALA A 186 6.34 -3.86 -17.56
C ALA A 186 7.39 -5.00 -17.50
N ARG A 187 7.91 -5.50 -18.64
CA ARG A 187 8.90 -6.60 -18.76
C ARG A 187 8.70 -7.83 -17.83
N PHE A 188 7.56 -7.97 -17.17
CA PHE A 188 7.20 -9.13 -16.37
C PHE A 188 6.78 -10.28 -17.30
N SER A 189 7.26 -11.49 -17.01
CA SER A 189 6.86 -12.69 -17.74
C SER A 189 5.41 -13.09 -17.38
N LYS A 190 4.76 -13.91 -18.22
CA LYS A 190 3.35 -14.33 -18.10
C LYS A 190 2.94 -14.87 -16.73
N THR A 191 3.88 -15.30 -15.91
CA THR A 191 3.64 -15.97 -14.62
C THR A 191 3.10 -15.02 -13.53
N SER A 192 3.15 -13.69 -13.72
CA SER A 192 2.91 -12.73 -12.62
C SER A 192 1.68 -11.81 -12.76
N ILE A 193 0.98 -11.81 -13.89
CA ILE A 193 -0.15 -10.89 -14.14
C ILE A 193 -1.37 -11.69 -14.60
N THR A 194 -2.16 -12.20 -13.65
CA THR A 194 -3.48 -12.77 -13.95
C THR A 194 -4.50 -11.63 -14.13
N ASN A 195 -5.23 -11.68 -15.25
CA ASN A 195 -6.29 -10.72 -15.60
C ASN A 195 -7.40 -10.72 -14.54
N THR A 196 -7.33 -9.84 -13.54
CA THR A 196 -8.45 -9.60 -12.60
C THR A 196 -9.36 -8.45 -13.04
N CYS A 197 -9.18 -7.93 -14.25
CA CYS A 197 -10.07 -6.90 -14.81
C CYS A 197 -11.18 -7.54 -15.66
N THR A 198 -12.16 -8.19 -15.03
CA THR A 198 -13.47 -8.44 -15.67
C THR A 198 -14.65 -8.37 -14.67
N SER A 199 -15.61 -7.51 -15.00
CA SER A 199 -17.00 -7.44 -14.53
C SER A 199 -17.35 -6.65 -13.26
N THR A 200 -17.45 -5.33 -13.40
CA THR A 200 -18.59 -4.53 -12.89
C THR A 200 -19.03 -3.52 -13.94
N ARG A 201 -19.61 -4.01 -15.05
CA ARG A 201 -20.57 -3.23 -15.85
C ARG A 201 -21.91 -3.93 -15.68
N SER A 202 -22.70 -3.49 -14.71
CA SER A 202 -24.11 -3.82 -14.66
C SER A 202 -24.77 -3.21 -15.89
N LYS A 203 -25.31 -4.07 -16.75
CA LYS A 203 -26.30 -3.69 -17.74
C LYS A 203 -27.57 -3.29 -16.97
N SER A 204 -27.92 -2.01 -16.96
CA SER A 204 -29.31 -1.57 -16.80
C SER A 204 -29.91 -1.35 -18.18
N ARG A 205 -31.07 -1.97 -18.37
CA ARG A 205 -31.92 -2.00 -19.56
C ARG A 205 -32.42 -0.60 -19.94
N CYS A 206 -32.40 -0.28 -21.23
CA CYS A 206 -33.58 -0.09 -22.07
C CYS A 206 -33.28 -0.76 -23.42
#